data_AF-A0A101WLH6-F1
#
_entry.id   AF-A0A101WLH6-F1
#
_cell.length_a   1.000
_cell.length_b   1.000
_cell.length_c   1.000
_cell.angle_alpha   90.00
_cell.angle_beta   90.00
_cell.angle_gamma   90.00
#
_symmetry.space_group_name_H-M   'P 1'
#
loop_
_entity.id
_entity.type
_entity.pdbx_description
1 polymer ?
#
loop_
_entity_poly.entity_id
_entity_poly.type
_entity_poly.pdbx_seq_one_letter_code
_entity_poly.pdbx_strand_id
1 'polypeptide(L)'
;MEKRAESLHNITTAEGILLRMNRSIQVEGAFGVLKEDHSFRRFVMRGKKNVKTEFLLLGFGFNINKLHNKIQQDRCGCSLHEIKVA
;
A
#
# COMPACT_ATOMS: atom_id res chain seq x y z
N MET A 1 -15.84 -12.94 23.40
CA MET A 1 -15.26 -14.09 22.66
C MET A 1 -15.75 -14.12 21.21
N GLU A 2 -17.02 -13.80 20.97
CA GLU A 2 -17.65 -13.72 19.64
C GLU A 2 -16.85 -12.93 18.58
N LYS A 3 -16.47 -11.67 18.85
CA LYS A 3 -15.66 -10.85 17.92
C LYS A 3 -14.32 -11.47 17.51
N ARG A 4 -13.73 -12.32 18.37
CA ARG A 4 -12.47 -13.02 18.06
C ARG A 4 -12.72 -14.17 17.09
N ALA A 5 -13.82 -14.90 17.26
CA ALA A 5 -14.21 -15.98 16.35
C ALA A 5 -14.59 -15.41 14.97
N GLU A 6 -15.34 -14.31 14.94
CA GLU A 6 -15.71 -13.59 13.72
C GLU A 6 -14.47 -13.06 12.98
N SER A 7 -13.55 -12.40 13.71
CA SER A 7 -12.28 -11.93 13.13
C SER A 7 -11.46 -13.08 12.53
N LEU A 8 -11.36 -14.20 13.27
CA LEU A 8 -10.65 -15.39 12.78
C LEU A 8 -11.31 -15.94 11.51
N HIS A 9 -12.64 -16.04 11.49
CA HIS A 9 -13.38 -16.46 10.32
C HIS A 9 -13.07 -15.54 9.12
N ASN A 10 -13.19 -14.23 9.31
CA ASN A 10 -12.98 -13.24 8.24
C ASN A 10 -11.58 -13.32 7.62
N ILE A 11 -10.53 -13.55 8.42
CA ILE A 11 -9.15 -13.61 7.91
C ILE A 11 -8.73 -14.98 7.38
N THR A 12 -9.52 -16.03 7.63
CA THR A 12 -9.21 -17.41 7.20
C THR A 12 -9.97 -17.85 5.95
N THR A 13 -11.02 -17.13 5.55
CA THR A 13 -11.64 -17.33 4.24
C THR A 13 -10.67 -17.07 3.09
N ALA A 14 -10.95 -17.62 1.91
CA ALA A 14 -10.13 -17.37 0.72
C ALA A 14 -10.03 -15.87 0.39
N GLU A 15 -11.14 -15.13 0.52
CA GLU A 15 -11.16 -13.67 0.38
C GLU A 15 -10.32 -12.98 1.46
N GLY A 16 -10.46 -13.37 2.72
CA GLY A 16 -9.66 -12.84 3.82
C GLY A 16 -8.16 -13.03 3.64
N ILE A 17 -7.77 -14.21 3.15
CA ILE A 17 -6.38 -14.53 2.79
C ILE A 17 -5.92 -13.64 1.63
N LEU A 18 -6.74 -13.47 0.59
CA LEU A 18 -6.43 -12.58 -0.54
C LEU A 18 -6.20 -11.14 -0.08
N LEU A 19 -7.12 -10.59 0.72
CA LEU A 19 -7.06 -9.21 1.19
C LEU A 19 -5.89 -8.97 2.15
N ARG A 20 -5.61 -9.89 3.08
CA ARG A 20 -4.51 -9.72 4.04
C ARG A 20 -3.14 -9.78 3.36
N MET A 21 -2.98 -10.67 2.37
CA MET A 21 -1.75 -10.78 1.58
C MET A 21 -1.56 -9.52 0.73
N ASN A 22 -2.61 -9.07 0.06
CA ASN A 22 -2.57 -7.83 -0.72
C ASN A 22 -2.25 -6.61 0.13
N ARG A 23 -2.78 -6.55 1.36
CA ARG A 23 -2.45 -5.47 2.30
C ARG A 23 -0.96 -5.44 2.62
N SER A 24 -0.33 -6.58 2.87
CA SER A 24 1.13 -6.66 3.10
C SER A 24 1.89 -6.24 1.84
N ILE A 25 1.59 -6.84 0.67
CA ILE A 25 2.24 -6.53 -0.61
C ILE A 25 2.17 -5.04 -0.95
N GLN A 26 0.98 -4.43 -0.84
CA GLN A 26 0.76 -3.05 -1.24
C GLN A 26 1.44 -2.06 -0.28
N VAL A 27 1.40 -2.32 1.02
CA VAL A 27 2.01 -1.45 2.04
C VAL A 27 3.53 -1.56 1.98
N GLU A 28 4.07 -2.78 1.96
CA GLU A 28 5.51 -3.00 1.90
C GLU A 28 6.10 -2.49 0.59
N GLY A 29 5.44 -2.74 -0.54
CA GLY A 29 5.85 -2.20 -1.84
C GLY A 29 5.87 -0.66 -1.86
N ALA A 30 4.86 -0.01 -1.28
CA ALA A 30 4.83 1.45 -1.18
C ALA A 30 5.99 1.97 -0.31
N PHE A 31 6.24 1.37 0.85
CA PHE A 31 7.35 1.80 1.72
C PHE A 31 8.72 1.48 1.13
N GLY A 32 8.87 0.38 0.39
CA GLY A 32 10.10 0.05 -0.33
C GLY A 32 10.45 1.14 -1.35
N VAL A 33 9.49 1.52 -2.20
CA VAL A 33 9.68 2.61 -3.18
C VAL A 33 9.98 3.94 -2.49
N LEU A 34 9.20 4.31 -1.48
CA LEU A 34 9.42 5.59 -0.81
C LEU A 34 10.78 5.66 -0.11
N LYS A 35 11.20 4.60 0.57
CA LYS A 35 12.42 4.63 1.38
C LYS A 35 13.68 4.38 0.58
N GLU A 36 13.67 3.36 -0.29
CA GLU A 36 14.85 2.95 -1.06
C GLU A 36 14.90 3.72 -2.39
N ASP A 37 13.91 3.55 -3.26
CA ASP A 37 13.96 4.13 -4.62
C ASP A 37 13.96 5.65 -4.59
N HIS A 38 13.11 6.27 -3.77
CA HIS A 38 13.08 7.72 -3.60
C HIS A 38 14.12 8.20 -2.56
N SER A 39 14.85 7.30 -1.90
CA SER A 39 15.83 7.62 -0.86
C SER A 39 15.28 8.50 0.28
N PHE A 40 13.98 8.41 0.58
CA PHE A 40 13.35 9.21 1.63
C PHE A 40 13.67 8.63 3.01
N ARG A 41 14.66 9.22 3.69
CA ARG A 41 15.09 8.78 5.04
C ARG A 41 14.46 9.57 6.17
N ARG A 42 14.18 10.85 5.96
CA ARG A 42 13.59 11.75 6.97
C ARG A 42 12.84 12.90 6.32
N PHE A 43 11.86 13.44 7.03
CA PHE A 43 11.23 14.70 6.68
C PHE A 43 12.24 15.84 6.71
N VAL A 44 12.21 16.65 5.66
CA VAL A 44 13.05 17.86 5.53
C VAL A 44 12.38 19.03 6.25
N MET A 45 11.05 19.09 6.20
CA MET A 45 10.28 20.16 6.81
C MET A 45 10.16 19.99 8.33
N ARG A 46 10.07 21.12 9.03
CA ARG A 46 9.88 21.16 10.49
C ARG A 46 8.49 21.66 10.84
N GLY A 47 7.97 21.17 11.97
CA GLY A 47 6.63 21.51 12.47
C GLY A 47 5.53 20.66 11.85
N LYS A 48 4.52 20.32 12.65
CA LYS A 48 3.45 19.35 12.30
C LYS A 48 2.72 19.69 10.99
N LYS A 49 2.44 20.98 10.76
CA LYS A 49 1.75 21.45 9.54
C LYS A 49 2.56 21.18 8.27
N ASN A 50 3.85 21.49 8.31
CA ASN A 50 4.71 21.36 7.13
C ASN A 50 5.08 19.89 6.88
N VAL A 51 5.35 19.11 7.93
CA VAL A 51 5.56 17.65 7.83
C VAL A 51 4.33 16.96 7.23
N LYS A 52 3.12 17.34 7.65
CA LYS A 52 1.87 16.82 7.05
C LYS A 52 1.78 17.15 5.56
N THR A 53 2.18 18.36 5.17
CA THR A 53 2.16 18.80 3.76
C THR A 53 3.19 18.03 2.93
N GLU A 54 4.42 17.88 3.44
CA GLU A 54 5.47 17.08 2.81
C GLU A 54 5.03 15.63 2.62
N PHE A 55 4.45 15.01 3.66
CA PHE A 55 3.93 13.65 3.57
C PHE A 55 2.80 13.52 2.55
N LEU A 56 1.90 14.51 2.49
CA LEU A 56 0.81 14.53 1.52
C LEU A 56 1.34 14.60 0.09
N LEU A 57 2.30 15.49 -0.18
CA LEU A 57 2.93 15.65 -1.50
C LEU A 57 3.69 14.38 -1.91
N LEU A 58 4.43 13.77 -1.00
CA LEU A 58 5.13 12.51 -1.23
C LEU A 58 4.15 11.38 -1.60
N GLY A 59 3.04 11.27 -0.86
CA GLY A 59 1.99 10.30 -1.15
C GLY A 59 1.28 10.55 -2.49
N PHE A 60 1.01 11.81 -2.84
CA PHE A 60 0.45 12.17 -4.15
C PHE A 60 1.38 11.79 -5.30
N GLY A 61 2.67 12.16 -5.20
CA GLY A 61 3.65 11.81 -6.23
C GLY A 61 3.76 10.31 -6.44
N PHE A 62 3.84 9.53 -5.35
CA PHE A 62 3.82 8.07 -5.42
C PHE A 62 2.55 7.53 -6.12
N ASN A 63 1.37 8.02 -5.75
CA ASN A 63 0.11 7.55 -6.32
C ASN A 63 -0.05 7.91 -7.81
N ILE A 64 0.40 9.09 -8.24
CA ILE A 64 0.40 9.50 -9.65
C ILE A 64 1.33 8.58 -10.45
N ASN A 65 2.55 8.34 -9.98
CA ASN A 65 3.49 7.42 -10.65
C ASN A 65 2.92 5.99 -10.70
N LYS A 66 2.29 5.52 -9.62
CA LYS A 66 1.64 4.21 -9.58
C LYS A 66 0.49 4.11 -10.59
N LEU A 67 -0.34 5.14 -10.69
CA LEU A 67 -1.43 5.20 -11.67
C LEU A 67 -0.89 5.22 -13.10
N HIS A 68 0.12 6.05 -13.38
CA HIS A 68 0.78 6.11 -14.68
C HIS A 68 1.32 4.73 -15.08
N ASN A 69 2.04 4.05 -14.19
CA ASN A 69 2.55 2.70 -14.44
C ASN A 69 1.44 1.67 -14.69
N LYS A 70 0.29 1.78 -14.00
CA LYS A 70 -0.87 0.92 -14.26
C LYS A 70 -1.45 1.16 -15.65
N ILE A 71 -1.54 2.41 -16.08
CA ILE A 71 -2.02 2.77 -17.42
C ILE A 71 -1.08 2.19 -18.48
N GLN A 72 0.23 2.37 -18.34
CA GLN A 72 1.22 1.88 -19.30
C GLN A 72 1.23 0.35 -19.44
N GLN A 73 0.79 -0.37 -18.40
CA GLN A 73 0.75 -1.83 -18.38
C GLN A 73 -0.65 -2.40 -18.63
N ASP A 74 -1.63 -1.57 -18.95
CA ASP A 74 -3.04 -1.94 -19.11
C ASP A 74 -3.62 -2.71 -17.90
N ARG A 75 -3.24 -2.27 -16.69
CA ARG A 75 -3.68 -2.86 -15.41
C ARG A 75 -4.61 -1.94 -14.62
N CYS A 76 -5.26 -1.01 -15.30
CA CYS A 76 -6.30 -0.19 -14.69
C CYS A 76 -7.49 -1.07 -14.23
N GLY A 77 -8.14 -0.71 -13.12
CA GLY A 77 -9.20 -1.52 -12.51
C GLY A 77 -8.73 -2.73 -11.69
N CYS A 78 -7.49 -3.21 -11.88
CA CYS A 78 -6.92 -4.30 -11.08
C CYS A 78 -6.34 -3.77 -9.76
N SER A 79 -7.08 -3.96 -8.65
CA SER A 79 -6.67 -3.52 -7.31
C SER A 79 -5.95 -4.59 -6.50
N LEU A 80 -6.24 -5.86 -6.77
CA LEU A 80 -5.65 -7.00 -6.04
C LEU A 80 -4.67 -7.75 -6.94
N HIS A 81 -3.55 -8.13 -6.36
CA HIS A 81 -2.63 -9.10 -6.89
C HIS A 81 -3.20 -10.49 -6.64
N GLU A 82 -3.22 -11.32 -7.69
CA GLU A 82 -3.53 -12.73 -7.59
C GLU A 82 -2.48 -13.43 -6.72
N ILE A 83 -2.94 -14.30 -5.82
CA ILE A 83 -2.04 -15.15 -5.06
C ILE A 83 -1.59 -16.27 -6.00
N LYS A 84 -0.33 -16.22 -6.42
CA LYS A 84 0.32 -17.35 -7.07
C LYS A 84 0.80 -18.30 -5.98
N VAL A 85 0.25 -19.51 -5.95
CA VAL A 85 0.81 -20.60 -5.16
C VAL A 85 2.07 -21.06 -5.90
N ALA A 86 3.20 -21.06 -5.20
CA ALA A 86 4.48 -21.53 -5.73
C ALA A 86 4.46 -23.04 -6.01
#